data_AF-A0A7L8GFY9-F1
#
_entry.id   AF-A0A7L8GFY9-F1
#
_cell.length_a   1.000
_cell.length_b   1.000
_cell.length_c   1.000
_cell.angle_alpha   90.00
_cell.angle_beta   90.00
_cell.angle_gamma   90.00
#
_symmetry.space_group_name_H-M   'P 1'
#
loop_
_entity.id
_entity.type
_entity.pdbx_description
1 polymer ?
#
loop_
_entity_poly.entity_id
_entity_poly.type
_entity_poly.pdbx_seq_one_letter_code
_entity_poly.pdbx_strand_id
1 'polypeptide(L)'
;IMLILACMTKSAQFPFSAWLPAAMAAPTPVSSLVHSSTLVTAGVYILFRFTPLVFDKMGSEFLLICSILTMFLAGICAFFEYDLKKIIALSTLSQLGVMMFSISIGLKFLAFFHLIVHAFFKALMFLSGGSLMHGYSGSQDIRFMGSMSYMNPYVNSCLIFSSLCLGAFPFLSSFYSKHLILDSFLFENYSMFLLLILYISNMLTLFYSVRLVGFL
;
A
#
# COMPACT_ATOMS: atom_id res chain seq x y z
N ILE A 1 -14.56 -13.74 -13.91
CA ILE A 1 -13.16 -14.25 -13.83
C ILE A 1 -12.17 -13.46 -14.69
N MET A 2 -12.33 -13.35 -16.02
CA MET A 2 -11.38 -12.61 -16.88
C MET A 2 -11.18 -11.15 -16.45
N LEU A 3 -12.26 -10.45 -16.08
CA LEU A 3 -12.19 -9.09 -15.55
C LEU A 3 -11.35 -9.02 -14.26
N ILE A 4 -11.50 -10.01 -13.36
CA ILE A 4 -10.72 -10.09 -12.11
C ILE A 4 -9.24 -10.26 -12.44
N LEU A 5 -8.87 -11.17 -13.35
CA LEU A 5 -7.49 -11.38 -13.78
C LEU A 5 -6.88 -10.12 -14.41
N ALA A 6 -7.62 -9.43 -15.28
CA ALA A 6 -7.18 -8.16 -15.87
C ALA A 6 -6.96 -7.07 -14.79
N CYS A 7 -7.85 -6.99 -13.79
CA CYS A 7 -7.68 -6.04 -12.69
C CYS A 7 -6.50 -6.42 -11.78
N MET A 8 -6.27 -7.72 -11.53
CA MET A 8 -5.15 -8.20 -10.73
C MET A 8 -3.79 -7.90 -11.37
N THR A 9 -3.66 -8.06 -12.70
CA THR A 9 -2.42 -7.70 -13.40
C THR A 9 -2.12 -6.20 -13.28
N LYS A 10 -3.13 -5.33 -13.45
CA LYS A 10 -2.97 -3.88 -13.33
C LYS A 10 -2.73 -3.41 -11.90
N SER A 11 -3.35 -4.04 -10.91
CA SER A 11 -3.17 -3.71 -9.48
C SER A 11 -2.00 -4.46 -8.82
N ALA A 12 -1.16 -5.12 -9.63
CA ALA A 12 0.01 -5.88 -9.19
C ALA A 12 -0.29 -6.96 -8.14
N GLN A 13 -1.48 -7.56 -8.15
CA GLN A 13 -1.82 -8.62 -7.21
C GLN A 13 -1.07 -9.91 -7.55
N PHE A 14 -0.92 -10.80 -6.57
CA PHE A 14 -0.27 -12.10 -6.71
C PHE A 14 -1.03 -12.92 -7.75
N PRO A 15 -0.35 -13.52 -8.73
CA PRO A 15 1.11 -13.69 -8.86
C PRO A 15 1.86 -12.57 -9.61
N PHE A 16 1.15 -11.57 -10.13
CA PHE A 16 1.68 -10.50 -10.99
C PHE A 16 2.28 -9.31 -10.22
N SER A 17 2.84 -9.51 -9.02
CA SER A 17 3.34 -8.42 -8.17
C SER A 17 4.74 -7.91 -8.54
N ALA A 18 5.54 -8.73 -9.25
CA ALA A 18 6.96 -8.46 -9.48
C ALA A 18 7.27 -7.20 -10.31
N TRP A 19 6.35 -6.75 -11.18
CA TRP A 19 6.63 -5.61 -12.06
C TRP A 19 6.63 -4.27 -11.33
N LEU A 20 5.90 -4.15 -10.21
CA LEU A 20 5.77 -2.87 -9.49
C LEU A 20 7.07 -2.44 -8.80
N PRO A 21 7.78 -3.33 -8.07
CA PRO A 21 9.12 -3.00 -7.56
C PRO A 21 10.13 -2.70 -8.68
N ALA A 22 10.05 -3.42 -9.81
CA ALA A 22 10.94 -3.21 -10.96
C ALA A 22 10.72 -1.83 -11.62
N ALA A 23 9.48 -1.30 -11.58
CA ALA A 23 9.16 0.01 -12.14
C ALA A 23 9.81 1.20 -11.39
N MET A 24 10.41 0.97 -10.22
CA MET A 24 11.06 2.01 -9.41
C MET A 24 12.42 2.50 -9.96
N ALA A 25 12.84 2.00 -11.12
CA ALA A 25 13.89 2.60 -11.93
C ALA A 25 13.50 3.99 -12.46
N ALA A 26 12.20 4.26 -12.60
CA ALA A 26 11.67 5.55 -13.05
C ALA A 26 12.02 6.73 -12.10
N PRO A 27 12.02 7.97 -12.60
CA PRO A 27 12.25 9.14 -11.77
C PRO A 27 11.12 9.35 -10.75
N THR A 28 11.46 10.00 -9.64
CA THR A 28 10.60 10.11 -8.45
C THR A 28 9.24 10.78 -8.69
N PRO A 29 9.10 11.84 -9.53
CA PRO A 29 7.79 12.43 -9.81
C PRO A 29 6.90 11.51 -10.66
N VAL A 30 7.51 10.68 -11.51
CA VAL A 30 6.76 9.69 -12.29
C VAL A 30 6.28 8.56 -11.37
N SER A 31 7.12 8.10 -10.44
CA SER A 31 6.68 7.12 -9.45
C SER A 31 5.57 7.66 -8.53
N SER A 32 5.63 8.94 -8.15
CA SER A 32 4.59 9.54 -7.32
C SER A 32 3.24 9.62 -8.03
N LEU A 33 3.20 9.90 -9.33
CA LEU A 33 1.94 10.03 -10.07
C LEU A 33 1.48 8.66 -10.61
N VAL A 34 2.33 7.99 -11.37
CA VAL A 34 1.95 6.80 -12.14
C VAL A 34 1.75 5.60 -11.22
N HIS A 35 2.71 5.32 -10.36
CA HIS A 35 2.73 4.08 -9.59
C HIS A 35 2.02 4.17 -8.23
N SER A 36 1.65 5.37 -7.79
CA SER A 36 0.99 5.56 -6.49
C SER A 36 -0.51 5.87 -6.61
N SER A 37 -0.93 6.69 -7.58
CA SER A 37 -2.29 7.24 -7.61
C SER A 37 -3.11 6.88 -8.85
N THR A 38 -2.48 6.54 -9.98
CA THR A 38 -3.20 6.41 -11.28
C THR A 38 -3.17 5.02 -11.91
N LEU A 39 -1.98 4.48 -12.23
CA LEU A 39 -1.87 3.27 -13.05
C LEU A 39 -2.30 2.02 -12.26
N VAL A 40 -1.82 1.91 -11.02
CA VAL A 40 -2.00 0.69 -10.20
C VAL A 40 -3.39 0.66 -9.55
N THR A 41 -3.95 1.82 -9.27
CA THR A 41 -5.31 2.01 -8.73
C THR A 41 -6.40 1.82 -9.78
N ALA A 42 -6.06 1.89 -11.07
CA ALA A 42 -7.02 1.67 -12.17
C ALA A 42 -7.69 0.29 -12.08
N GLY A 43 -6.96 -0.76 -11.69
CA GLY A 43 -7.53 -2.10 -11.50
C GLY A 43 -8.58 -2.13 -10.38
N VAL A 44 -8.32 -1.44 -9.27
CA VAL A 44 -9.25 -1.30 -8.14
C VAL A 44 -10.48 -0.49 -8.58
N TYR A 45 -10.29 0.60 -9.33
CA TYR A 45 -11.38 1.44 -9.81
C TYR A 45 -12.31 0.74 -10.80
N ILE A 46 -11.75 -0.09 -11.70
CA ILE A 46 -12.56 -0.92 -12.61
C ILE A 46 -13.44 -1.89 -11.79
N LEU A 47 -12.87 -2.55 -10.79
CA LEU A 47 -13.64 -3.44 -9.90
C LEU A 47 -14.71 -2.69 -9.10
N PHE A 48 -14.43 -1.46 -8.64
CA PHE A 48 -15.43 -0.60 -8.01
C PHE A 48 -16.64 -0.35 -8.94
N ARG A 49 -16.38 -0.03 -10.22
CA ARG A 49 -17.44 0.22 -11.22
C ARG A 49 -18.21 -1.05 -11.58
N PHE A 50 -17.51 -2.17 -11.75
CA PHE A 50 -18.10 -3.45 -12.14
C PHE A 50 -18.36 -4.39 -10.96
N THR A 51 -18.59 -3.82 -9.77
CA THR A 51 -18.87 -4.59 -8.55
C THR A 51 -19.91 -5.70 -8.68
N PRO A 52 -21.09 -5.53 -9.32
CA PRO A 52 -22.05 -6.64 -9.41
C PRO A 52 -21.50 -7.88 -10.11
N LEU A 53 -20.50 -7.74 -11.00
CA LEU A 53 -19.85 -8.85 -11.70
C LEU A 53 -18.75 -9.54 -10.87
N VAL A 54 -18.36 -8.96 -9.73
CA VAL A 54 -17.31 -9.49 -8.83
C VAL A 54 -17.93 -10.35 -7.73
N PHE A 55 -19.21 -10.12 -7.40
CA PHE A 55 -19.92 -10.77 -6.29
C PHE A 55 -20.38 -12.21 -6.54
N ASP A 56 -19.98 -12.84 -7.65
CA ASP A 56 -20.05 -14.29 -7.73
C ASP A 56 -19.20 -14.89 -6.61
N LYS A 57 -19.75 -15.81 -5.80
CA LYS A 57 -19.09 -16.39 -4.62
C LYS A 57 -17.64 -16.83 -4.88
N MET A 58 -17.42 -17.50 -6.01
CA MET A 58 -16.10 -17.96 -6.43
C MET A 58 -15.14 -16.80 -6.72
N GLY A 59 -15.64 -15.71 -7.32
CA GLY A 59 -14.85 -14.53 -7.66
C GLY A 59 -14.42 -13.75 -6.42
N SER A 60 -15.33 -13.56 -5.46
CA SER A 60 -15.03 -12.87 -4.20
C SER A 60 -14.04 -13.66 -3.35
N GLU A 61 -14.20 -14.98 -3.20
CA GLU A 61 -13.27 -15.82 -2.44
C GLU A 61 -11.88 -15.86 -3.06
N PHE A 62 -11.80 -15.97 -4.40
CA PHE A 62 -10.52 -15.94 -5.11
C PHE A 62 -9.80 -14.60 -4.89
N LEU A 63 -10.51 -13.48 -5.02
CA LEU A 63 -9.94 -12.14 -4.86
C LEU A 63 -9.50 -11.89 -3.41
N LEU A 64 -10.28 -12.36 -2.44
CA LEU A 64 -9.97 -12.32 -1.01
C LEU A 64 -8.63 -13.01 -0.70
N ILE A 65 -8.46 -14.26 -1.14
CA ILE A 65 -7.21 -15.03 -0.91
C ILE A 65 -6.02 -14.34 -1.59
N CYS A 66 -6.16 -13.95 -2.86
CA CYS A 66 -5.09 -13.24 -3.57
C CYS A 66 -4.70 -11.92 -2.89
N SER A 67 -5.68 -11.16 -2.41
CA SER A 67 -5.44 -9.87 -1.74
C SER A 67 -4.73 -10.02 -0.38
N ILE A 68 -4.99 -11.07 0.37
CA ILE A 68 -4.33 -11.29 1.67
C ILE A 68 -2.90 -11.78 1.46
N LEU A 69 -2.69 -12.65 0.47
CA LEU A 69 -1.34 -13.07 0.09
C LEU A 69 -0.48 -11.89 -0.41
N THR A 70 -1.06 -10.96 -1.16
CA THR A 70 -0.31 -9.77 -1.62
C THR A 70 0.08 -8.86 -0.48
N MET A 71 -0.85 -8.59 0.44
CA MET A 71 -0.56 -7.81 1.65
C MET A 71 0.60 -8.42 2.43
N PHE A 72 0.54 -9.73 2.67
CA PHE A 72 1.53 -10.44 3.45
C PHE A 72 2.92 -10.47 2.77
N LEU A 73 3.00 -10.88 1.51
CA LEU A 73 4.26 -10.95 0.77
C LEU A 73 4.89 -9.58 0.59
N ALA A 74 4.08 -8.56 0.26
CA ALA A 74 4.57 -7.19 0.13
C ALA A 74 5.14 -6.65 1.45
N GLY A 75 4.47 -6.96 2.58
CA GLY A 75 4.93 -6.59 3.91
C GLY A 75 6.28 -7.22 4.28
N ILE A 76 6.48 -8.51 3.98
CA ILE A 76 7.76 -9.20 4.23
C ILE A 76 8.87 -8.60 3.36
N CYS A 77 8.62 -8.44 2.05
CA CYS A 77 9.61 -7.86 1.15
C CYS A 77 9.99 -6.44 1.59
N ALA A 78 9.02 -5.60 1.98
CA ALA A 78 9.28 -4.23 2.42
C ALA A 78 10.15 -4.18 3.68
N PHE A 79 10.03 -5.17 4.57
CA PHE A 79 10.81 -5.25 5.79
C PHE A 79 12.29 -5.58 5.56
N PHE A 80 12.64 -6.27 4.47
CA PHE A 80 14.03 -6.64 4.16
C PHE A 80 14.70 -5.74 3.11
N GLU A 81 13.95 -4.97 2.35
CA GLU A 81 14.50 -4.05 1.35
C GLU A 81 15.23 -2.87 1.99
N TYR A 82 16.22 -2.29 1.31
CA TYR A 82 16.94 -1.08 1.79
C TYR A 82 16.78 0.12 0.85
N ASP A 83 16.34 -0.09 -0.38
CA ASP A 83 16.06 1.02 -1.30
C ASP A 83 14.77 1.74 -0.89
N LEU A 84 14.87 3.04 -0.60
CA LEU A 84 13.76 3.88 -0.13
C LEU A 84 12.57 3.83 -1.09
N LYS A 85 12.80 3.92 -2.41
CA LYS A 85 11.72 3.82 -3.42
C LYS A 85 11.04 2.46 -3.42
N LYS A 86 11.80 1.36 -3.26
CA LYS A 86 11.23 0.01 -3.23
C LYS A 86 10.41 -0.21 -1.97
N ILE A 87 10.82 0.31 -0.82
CA ILE A 87 10.04 0.26 0.42
C ILE A 87 8.70 1.00 0.23
N ILE A 88 8.73 2.19 -0.36
CA ILE A 88 7.49 2.96 -0.64
C ILE A 88 6.58 2.23 -1.64
N ALA A 89 7.16 1.57 -2.65
CA ALA A 89 6.45 0.78 -3.65
C ALA A 89 5.83 -0.50 -3.08
N LEU A 90 6.56 -1.26 -2.29
CA LEU A 90 6.02 -2.46 -1.62
C LEU A 90 4.94 -2.08 -0.60
N SER A 91 5.03 -0.89 -0.03
CA SER A 91 3.97 -0.35 0.81
C SER A 91 2.77 0.22 0.02
N THR A 92 2.87 0.52 -1.28
CA THR A 92 1.65 0.72 -2.12
C THR A 92 1.02 -0.62 -2.47
N LEU A 93 1.83 -1.63 -2.77
CA LEU A 93 1.38 -2.98 -3.06
C LEU A 93 0.55 -3.58 -1.91
N SER A 94 1.01 -3.43 -0.66
CA SER A 94 0.23 -3.87 0.51
C SER A 94 -1.09 -3.11 0.66
N GLN A 95 -1.12 -1.78 0.46
CA GLN A 95 -2.37 -1.02 0.57
C GLN A 95 -3.35 -1.32 -0.58
N LEU A 96 -2.84 -1.64 -1.78
CA LEU A 96 -3.67 -2.15 -2.87
C LEU A 96 -4.27 -3.51 -2.53
N GLY A 97 -3.52 -4.37 -1.82
CA GLY A 97 -4.05 -5.58 -1.21
C GLY A 97 -5.22 -5.27 -0.26
N VAL A 98 -5.11 -4.26 0.61
CA VAL A 98 -6.23 -3.82 1.49
C VAL A 98 -7.45 -3.36 0.68
N MET A 99 -7.23 -2.59 -0.39
CA MET A 99 -8.32 -2.14 -1.26
C MET A 99 -9.02 -3.30 -1.96
N MET A 100 -8.26 -4.25 -2.51
CA MET A 100 -8.80 -5.44 -3.18
C MET A 100 -9.56 -6.31 -2.17
N PHE A 101 -9.00 -6.52 -0.98
CA PHE A 101 -9.64 -7.19 0.13
C PHE A 101 -11.00 -6.55 0.49
N SER A 102 -11.06 -5.22 0.62
CA SER A 102 -12.33 -4.54 0.93
C SER A 102 -13.40 -4.71 -0.16
N ILE A 103 -13.01 -4.81 -1.44
CA ILE A 103 -13.94 -5.12 -2.54
C ILE A 103 -14.44 -6.56 -2.43
N SER A 104 -13.59 -7.52 -2.03
CA SER A 104 -13.99 -8.94 -1.92
C SER A 104 -15.05 -9.19 -0.84
N ILE A 105 -15.05 -8.43 0.25
CA ILE A 105 -16.05 -8.49 1.33
C ILE A 105 -17.28 -7.61 1.00
N GLY A 106 -17.22 -6.86 -0.10
CA GLY A 106 -18.33 -6.06 -0.61
C GLY A 106 -18.39 -4.61 -0.16
N LEU A 107 -17.37 -4.15 0.55
CA LEU A 107 -17.25 -2.78 1.04
C LEU A 107 -16.66 -1.84 0.00
N LYS A 108 -17.28 -1.80 -1.19
CA LYS A 108 -16.77 -1.06 -2.35
C LYS A 108 -16.59 0.44 -2.10
N PHE A 109 -17.47 1.05 -1.30
CA PHE A 109 -17.37 2.48 -0.99
C PHE A 109 -16.23 2.78 -0.04
N LEU A 110 -15.94 1.91 0.94
CA LEU A 110 -14.75 2.02 1.78
C LEU A 110 -13.48 1.81 0.96
N ALA A 111 -13.49 0.87 0.01
CA ALA A 111 -12.37 0.66 -0.91
C ALA A 111 -12.03 1.93 -1.68
N PHE A 112 -13.04 2.59 -2.24
CA PHE A 112 -12.88 3.82 -3.00
C PHE A 112 -12.46 5.01 -2.12
N PHE A 113 -13.03 5.13 -0.92
CA PHE A 113 -12.58 6.13 0.05
C PHE A 113 -11.12 5.94 0.43
N HIS A 114 -10.70 4.70 0.71
CA HIS A 114 -9.31 4.36 1.00
C HIS A 114 -8.39 4.69 -0.18
N LEU A 115 -8.81 4.42 -1.42
CA LEU A 115 -8.05 4.73 -2.63
C LEU A 115 -7.74 6.23 -2.73
N ILE A 116 -8.72 7.09 -2.45
CA ILE A 116 -8.52 8.56 -2.47
C ILE A 116 -7.52 8.96 -1.38
N VAL A 117 -7.72 8.50 -0.15
CA VAL A 117 -6.82 8.81 0.97
C VAL A 117 -5.39 8.32 0.69
N HIS A 118 -5.26 7.11 0.14
CA HIS A 118 -4.01 6.51 -0.29
C HIS A 118 -3.27 7.35 -1.31
N ALA A 119 -3.96 7.88 -2.31
CA ALA A 119 -3.34 8.74 -3.33
C ALA A 119 -2.66 9.96 -2.69
N PHE A 120 -3.28 10.60 -1.70
CA PHE A 120 -2.70 11.77 -1.04
C PHE A 120 -1.46 11.42 -0.20
N PHE A 121 -1.56 10.47 0.73
CA PHE A 121 -0.42 10.19 1.62
C PHE A 121 0.74 9.52 0.88
N LYS A 122 0.48 8.75 -0.18
CA LYS A 122 1.55 8.17 -1.00
C LYS A 122 2.23 9.18 -1.89
N ALA A 123 1.49 10.11 -2.49
CA ALA A 123 2.11 11.21 -3.22
C ALA A 123 3.06 12.01 -2.31
N LEU A 124 2.62 12.31 -1.08
CA LEU A 124 3.46 12.97 -0.07
C LEU A 124 4.73 12.17 0.24
N MET A 125 4.60 10.86 0.48
CA MET A 125 5.73 9.97 0.80
C MET A 125 6.75 9.84 -0.35
N PHE A 126 6.29 9.75 -1.61
CA PHE A 126 7.19 9.70 -2.77
C PHE A 126 7.87 11.05 -3.04
N LEU A 127 7.16 12.17 -2.84
CA LEU A 127 7.75 13.51 -3.02
C LEU A 127 8.77 13.83 -1.92
N SER A 128 8.47 13.51 -0.66
CA SER A 128 9.45 13.67 0.43
C SER A 128 10.66 12.77 0.19
N GLY A 129 10.47 11.49 -0.14
CA GLY A 129 11.55 10.59 -0.54
C GLY A 129 12.36 11.10 -1.74
N GLY A 130 11.69 11.71 -2.73
CA GLY A 130 12.30 12.40 -3.87
C GLY A 130 13.28 13.49 -3.46
N SER A 131 12.84 14.38 -2.56
CA SER A 131 13.68 15.46 -2.03
C SER A 131 14.85 14.94 -1.21
N LEU A 132 14.68 13.83 -0.46
CA LEU A 132 15.76 13.17 0.27
C LEU A 132 16.81 12.61 -0.67
N MET A 133 16.40 11.87 -1.70
CA MET A 133 17.33 11.34 -2.70
C MET A 133 18.11 12.45 -3.42
N HIS A 134 17.44 13.56 -3.74
CA HIS A 134 18.12 14.70 -4.36
C HIS A 134 19.17 15.33 -3.41
N GLY A 135 18.83 15.48 -2.13
CA GLY A 135 19.75 16.00 -1.10
C GLY A 135 20.99 15.12 -0.88
N TYR A 136 20.88 13.81 -1.10
CA TYR A 136 21.98 12.85 -0.94
C TYR A 136 22.60 12.43 -2.29
N SER A 137 22.65 13.34 -3.27
CA SER A 137 23.32 13.12 -4.57
C SER A 137 22.81 11.89 -5.35
N GLY A 138 21.54 11.51 -5.15
CA GLY A 138 20.90 10.40 -5.84
C GLY A 138 21.06 9.04 -5.17
N SER A 139 21.65 8.96 -3.96
CA SER A 139 21.65 7.72 -3.19
C SER A 139 20.21 7.32 -2.85
N GLN A 140 19.91 6.02 -2.83
CA GLN A 140 18.56 5.49 -2.55
C GLN A 140 18.52 4.57 -1.33
N ASP A 141 19.69 4.16 -0.85
CA ASP A 141 19.85 3.20 0.23
C ASP A 141 19.73 3.91 1.58
N ILE A 142 18.72 3.52 2.36
CA ILE A 142 18.39 4.13 3.65
C ILE A 142 19.55 4.05 4.67
N ARG A 143 20.48 3.11 4.50
CA ARG A 143 21.63 2.94 5.42
C ARG A 143 22.58 4.14 5.39
N PHE A 144 22.59 4.89 4.29
CA PHE A 144 23.41 6.08 4.13
C PHE A 144 22.63 7.39 4.36
N MET A 145 21.35 7.33 4.73
CA MET A 145 20.43 8.47 4.80
C MET A 145 20.13 8.95 6.23
N GLY A 146 21.07 8.81 7.17
CA GLY A 146 20.83 9.20 8.56
C GLY A 146 20.83 10.71 8.82
N SER A 147 20.34 11.10 10.00
CA SER A 147 20.35 12.46 10.58
C SER A 147 19.46 13.49 9.86
N MET A 148 18.39 13.04 9.22
CA MET A 148 17.48 13.88 8.43
C MET A 148 16.72 14.90 9.28
N SER A 149 16.45 14.57 10.54
CA SER A 149 15.82 15.49 11.49
C SER A 149 16.59 16.79 11.67
N TYR A 150 17.91 16.76 11.55
CA TYR A 150 18.77 17.93 11.68
C TYR A 150 18.97 18.66 10.35
N MET A 151 19.16 17.91 9.25
CA MET A 151 19.47 18.49 7.95
C MET A 151 18.27 19.14 7.27
N ASN A 152 17.11 18.46 7.26
CA ASN A 152 15.89 18.92 6.59
C ASN A 152 14.65 18.55 7.43
N PRO A 153 14.37 19.29 8.53
CA PRO A 153 13.31 18.96 9.47
C PRO A 153 11.92 18.98 8.82
N TYR A 154 11.70 19.87 7.84
CA TYR A 154 10.44 19.95 7.12
C TYR A 154 10.14 18.65 6.33
N VAL A 155 11.09 18.20 5.51
CA VAL A 155 10.94 16.97 4.72
C VAL A 155 10.75 15.76 5.63
N ASN A 156 11.52 15.69 6.72
CA ASN A 156 11.38 14.60 7.69
C ASN A 156 9.99 14.61 8.35
N SER A 157 9.47 15.78 8.74
CA SER A 157 8.13 15.88 9.31
C SER A 157 7.02 15.42 8.34
N CYS A 158 7.14 15.76 7.05
CA CYS A 158 6.21 15.29 6.01
C CYS A 158 6.27 13.78 5.84
N LEU A 159 7.48 13.20 5.86
CA LEU A 159 7.68 11.77 5.74
C LEU A 159 7.12 11.03 6.97
N ILE A 160 7.39 11.50 8.19
CA ILE A 160 6.82 10.95 9.43
C ILE A 160 5.28 11.04 9.41
N PHE A 161 4.72 12.17 9.02
CA PHE A 161 3.27 12.34 8.90
C PHE A 161 2.66 11.34 7.90
N SER A 162 3.31 11.16 6.74
CA SER A 162 2.88 10.19 5.74
C SER A 162 3.00 8.73 6.21
N SER A 163 4.03 8.39 6.99
CA SER A 163 4.19 7.04 7.56
C SER A 163 3.16 6.76 8.66
N LEU A 164 2.83 7.76 9.48
CA LEU A 164 1.75 7.64 10.48
C LEU A 164 0.38 7.48 9.82
N CYS A 165 0.12 8.19 8.72
CA CYS A 165 -1.07 7.95 7.90
C CYS A 165 -1.08 6.51 7.36
N LEU A 166 0.03 6.00 6.82
CA LEU A 166 0.11 4.64 6.31
C LEU A 166 -0.17 3.57 7.39
N GLY A 167 0.30 3.82 8.61
CA GLY A 167 0.05 2.99 9.80
C GLY A 167 -1.36 3.10 10.39
N ALA A 168 -2.22 3.98 9.86
CA ALA A 168 -3.57 4.24 10.38
C ALA A 168 -3.58 4.64 11.86
N PHE A 169 -2.68 5.55 12.25
CA PHE A 169 -2.68 6.12 13.60
C PHE A 169 -3.99 6.91 13.88
N PRO A 170 -4.53 6.90 15.12
CA PRO A 170 -5.82 7.50 15.44
C PRO A 170 -5.96 8.95 14.95
N PHE A 171 -7.15 9.31 14.46
CA PHE A 171 -7.52 10.63 13.93
C PHE A 171 -6.82 11.07 12.63
N LEU A 172 -5.96 10.23 12.03
CA LEU A 172 -5.40 10.49 10.69
C LEU A 172 -6.29 9.90 9.60
N SER A 173 -6.13 10.39 8.37
CA SER A 173 -7.03 10.09 7.25
C SER A 173 -7.22 8.60 6.97
N SER A 174 -6.15 7.80 7.07
CA SER A 174 -6.20 6.36 6.82
C SER A 174 -6.92 5.58 7.94
N PHE A 175 -6.97 6.10 9.17
CA PHE A 175 -7.69 5.47 10.28
C PHE A 175 -9.17 5.28 9.91
N TYR A 176 -9.82 6.32 9.39
CA TYR A 176 -11.22 6.27 8.99
C TYR A 176 -11.55 5.26 7.89
N SER A 177 -10.57 4.81 7.11
CA SER A 177 -10.79 3.83 6.04
C SER A 177 -10.28 2.45 6.44
N LYS A 178 -8.98 2.35 6.73
CA LYS A 178 -8.29 1.09 7.00
C LYS A 178 -8.83 0.43 8.28
N HIS A 179 -9.08 1.18 9.35
CA HIS A 179 -9.60 0.60 10.60
C HIS A 179 -10.99 0.02 10.38
N LEU A 180 -11.90 0.76 9.74
CA LEU A 180 -13.25 0.28 9.44
C LEU A 180 -13.26 -0.96 8.53
N ILE A 181 -12.35 -1.02 7.54
CA ILE A 181 -12.19 -2.22 6.69
C ILE A 181 -11.78 -3.44 7.53
N LEU A 182 -10.84 -3.28 8.46
CA LEU A 182 -10.40 -4.38 9.32
C LEU A 182 -11.47 -4.81 10.33
N ASP A 183 -12.17 -3.85 10.94
CA ASP A 183 -13.24 -4.14 11.90
C ASP A 183 -14.39 -4.90 11.24
N SER A 184 -14.78 -4.52 10.03
CA SER A 184 -15.86 -5.18 9.31
C SER A 184 -15.61 -6.67 9.09
N PHE A 185 -14.35 -7.06 8.91
CA PHE A 185 -13.96 -8.45 8.71
C PHE A 185 -14.04 -9.28 9.98
N LEU A 186 -13.85 -8.66 11.16
CA LEU A 186 -14.04 -9.35 12.45
C LEU A 186 -15.49 -9.77 12.69
N PHE A 187 -16.46 -9.02 12.15
CA PHE A 187 -17.87 -9.31 12.31
C PHE A 187 -18.38 -10.39 11.34
N GLU A 188 -17.59 -10.77 10.34
CA GLU A 188 -17.94 -11.85 9.41
C GLU A 188 -17.32 -13.19 9.82
N ASN A 189 -18.03 -14.29 9.49
CA ASN A 189 -17.62 -15.65 9.83
C ASN A 189 -16.58 -16.22 8.84
N TYR A 190 -15.39 -15.61 8.77
CA TYR A 190 -14.25 -16.14 8.02
C TYR A 190 -13.39 -17.09 8.86
N SER A 191 -12.49 -17.82 8.17
CA SER A 191 -11.56 -18.72 8.85
C SER A 191 -10.56 -17.96 9.73
N MET A 192 -10.31 -18.48 10.93
CA MET A 192 -9.34 -17.90 11.87
C MET A 192 -7.94 -17.75 11.27
N PHE A 193 -7.55 -18.64 10.36
CA PHE A 193 -6.28 -18.57 9.65
C PHE A 193 -6.16 -17.30 8.80
N LEU A 194 -7.23 -16.96 8.07
CA LEU A 194 -7.26 -15.79 7.22
C LEU A 194 -7.17 -14.50 8.02
N LEU A 195 -7.87 -14.47 9.16
CA LEU A 195 -7.81 -13.37 10.13
C LEU A 195 -6.40 -13.16 10.68
N LEU A 196 -5.71 -14.24 11.04
CA LEU A 196 -4.34 -14.18 11.55
C LEU A 196 -3.38 -13.56 10.52
N ILE A 197 -3.43 -14.01 9.25
CA ILE A 197 -2.57 -13.48 8.19
C ILE A 197 -2.87 -11.99 7.94
N LEU A 198 -4.15 -11.62 7.92
CA LEU A 198 -4.57 -10.23 7.76
C LEU A 198 -3.96 -9.33 8.85
N TYR A 199 -4.06 -9.72 10.12
CA TYR A 199 -3.47 -8.92 11.21
C TYR A 199 -1.95 -8.88 11.15
N ILE A 200 -1.29 -10.01 10.89
CA ILE A 200 0.17 -10.03 10.71
C ILE A 200 0.58 -9.11 9.58
N SER A 201 -0.14 -9.12 8.45
CA SER A 201 0.16 -8.24 7.31
C SER A 201 0.02 -6.75 7.67
N ASN A 202 -0.97 -6.38 8.50
CA ASN A 202 -1.11 -5.02 9.00
C ASN A 202 -0.01 -4.65 9.99
N MET A 203 0.41 -5.56 10.86
CA MET A 203 1.54 -5.34 11.77
C MET A 203 2.86 -5.13 10.99
N LEU A 204 3.07 -5.87 9.90
CA LEU A 204 4.20 -5.64 8.99
C LEU A 204 4.19 -4.21 8.43
N THR A 205 3.02 -3.64 8.13
CA THR A 205 2.93 -2.24 7.69
C THR A 205 3.44 -1.25 8.73
N LEU A 206 3.16 -1.50 10.00
CA LEU A 206 3.70 -0.69 11.09
C LEU A 206 5.21 -0.91 11.21
N PHE A 207 5.69 -2.15 11.20
CA PHE A 207 7.11 -2.44 11.37
C PHE A 207 8.00 -1.82 10.30
N TYR A 208 7.70 -1.96 9.00
CA TYR A 208 8.53 -1.33 7.98
C TYR A 208 8.41 0.20 8.01
N SER A 209 7.28 0.76 8.45
CA SER A 209 7.11 2.21 8.55
C SER A 209 7.94 2.80 9.69
N VAL A 210 7.96 2.15 10.86
CA VAL A 210 8.81 2.51 12.00
C VAL A 210 10.28 2.33 11.63
N ARG A 211 10.63 1.25 10.91
CA ARG A 211 12.00 1.02 10.44
C ARG A 211 12.45 2.14 9.49
N LEU A 212 11.61 2.56 8.55
CA LEU A 212 11.91 3.67 7.63
C LEU A 212 12.19 4.97 8.40
N VAL A 213 11.34 5.32 9.37
CA VAL A 213 11.54 6.50 10.22
C VAL A 213 12.79 6.35 11.10
N GLY A 214 13.10 5.15 11.60
CA GLY A 214 14.26 4.92 12.46
C GLY A 214 15.62 5.06 11.76
N PHE A 215 15.67 4.87 10.44
CA PHE A 215 16.90 5.06 9.65
C PHE A 215 17.13 6.52 9.21
N LEU A 216 16.09 7.35 9.20
CA LEU A 216 16.12 8.73 8.69
C LEU A 216 16.31 9.74 9.83
#